data_AF-A0A2K3UTT9-F1
#
_entry.id   AF-A0A2K3UTT9-F1
#
_cell.length_a   1.000
_cell.length_b   1.000
_cell.length_c   1.000
_cell.angle_alpha   90.00
_cell.angle_beta   90.00
_cell.angle_gamma   90.00
#
_symmetry.space_group_name_H-M   'P 1'
#
loop_
_entity.id
_entity.type
_entity.pdbx_description
1 polymer ?
#
loop_
_entity_poly.entity_id
_entity_poly.type
_entity_poly.pdbx_seq_one_letter_code
_entity_poly.pdbx_strand_id
1 'polypeptide(L)'
;MSGRATSTPKGFVRSSNAAGNDQLIFYFSGSRLLLTTENKLPTGKSPIPWECEILTLGNLNGRTVCVGVPTDRTWKYVPKSVPFHLEKWHSILQPEGWKTLSMREALGVLSEKEFGLAGYAYQIAEFNLTNRFCGRCGQQTRHASSELSRTCPECGLTVYPRVAPVVMVLIGRGRGAGRELLLARGPQFPPGMYSALAGFVEPSETLETACHREVLEEVGVRITDLRYDHSQPWPFPHSLMIGFTAEHAGGEIVPQPGEIEDAAWFPVTALPPLPPAFSIARRLIDEAVSRALDATASAGPSSGP
;
A
#
# COMPACT_ATOMS: atom_id res chain seq x y z
N MET A 1 -20.41 37.21 12.84
CA MET A 1 -21.07 36.41 11.79
C MET A 1 -20.08 35.36 11.30
N SER A 2 -20.19 34.15 11.85
CA SER A 2 -19.30 33.02 11.53
C SER A 2 -19.73 32.39 10.20
N GLY A 3 -18.88 32.49 9.18
CA GLY A 3 -19.05 31.74 7.94
C GLY A 3 -18.83 30.25 8.19
N ARG A 4 -19.92 29.47 8.16
CA ARG A 4 -19.86 28.01 8.16
C ARG A 4 -19.04 27.53 6.97
N ALA A 5 -17.96 26.80 7.22
CA ALA A 5 -17.38 25.91 6.23
C ALA A 5 -18.47 24.92 5.81
N THR A 6 -18.91 24.99 4.56
CA THR A 6 -19.85 24.03 3.98
C THR A 6 -19.16 22.68 3.90
N SER A 7 -19.55 21.76 4.79
CA SER A 7 -19.10 20.37 4.73
C SER A 7 -19.56 19.76 3.42
N THR A 8 -18.62 19.37 2.55
CA THR A 8 -18.96 18.59 1.37
C THR A 8 -19.65 17.30 1.81
N PRO A 9 -20.84 16.96 1.30
CA PRO A 9 -21.53 15.73 1.68
C PRO A 9 -20.63 14.52 1.39
N LYS A 10 -20.34 13.72 2.42
CA LYS A 10 -19.80 12.37 2.25
C LYS A 10 -20.97 11.49 1.84
N GLY A 11 -21.08 11.16 0.55
CA GLY A 11 -22.20 10.38 0.04
C GLY A 11 -22.12 10.14 -1.45
N PHE A 12 -22.88 9.15 -1.91
CA PHE A 12 -22.95 8.80 -3.32
C PHE A 12 -23.88 9.75 -4.07
N VAL A 13 -23.36 10.38 -5.13
CA VAL A 13 -24.16 11.20 -6.07
C VAL A 13 -24.20 10.50 -7.43
N ARG A 14 -25.39 10.33 -8.01
CA ARG A 14 -25.52 9.90 -9.41
C ARG A 14 -25.11 11.04 -10.33
N SER A 15 -24.10 10.84 -11.16
CA SER A 15 -23.64 11.85 -12.13
C SER A 15 -23.56 11.25 -13.53
N SER A 16 -24.09 11.96 -14.52
CA SER A 16 -23.99 11.65 -15.94
C SER A 16 -23.06 12.65 -16.64
N ASN A 17 -21.98 12.15 -17.23
CA ASN A 17 -21.13 12.78 -18.27
C ASN A 17 -20.53 14.18 -18.04
N ALA A 18 -20.39 14.66 -16.81
CA ALA A 18 -19.53 15.81 -16.54
C ALA A 18 -18.80 15.66 -15.21
N ALA A 19 -17.53 15.24 -15.27
CA ALA A 19 -16.57 15.65 -14.27
C ALA A 19 -16.17 17.09 -14.58
N GLY A 20 -16.29 18.00 -13.62
CA GLY A 20 -15.72 19.34 -13.77
C GLY A 20 -14.21 19.25 -13.97
N ASN A 21 -13.60 20.26 -14.60
CA ASN A 21 -12.15 20.29 -14.87
C ASN A 21 -11.26 20.13 -13.60
N ASP A 22 -11.83 20.25 -12.40
CA ASP A 22 -11.15 20.17 -11.10
C ASP A 22 -11.31 18.82 -10.38
N GLN A 23 -11.71 17.75 -11.06
CA GLN A 23 -11.86 16.42 -10.46
C GLN A 23 -10.69 15.48 -10.81
N LEU A 24 -10.17 14.78 -9.80
CA LEU A 24 -9.28 13.64 -9.98
C LEU A 24 -10.10 12.35 -9.92
N ILE A 25 -9.99 11.52 -10.96
CA ILE A 25 -10.76 10.28 -11.09
C ILE A 25 -9.80 9.12 -11.29
N PHE A 26 -10.00 8.07 -10.51
CA PHE A 26 -9.24 6.83 -10.59
C PHE A 26 -10.10 5.73 -11.20
N TYR A 27 -9.61 5.06 -12.24
CA TYR A 27 -10.28 3.90 -12.84
C TYR A 27 -9.52 2.63 -12.53
N PHE A 28 -10.24 1.63 -12.04
CA PHE A 28 -9.67 0.34 -11.70
C PHE A 28 -10.30 -0.78 -12.54
N SER A 29 -9.46 -1.72 -12.99
CA SER A 29 -9.84 -3.01 -13.57
C SER A 29 -9.27 -4.10 -12.68
N GLY A 30 -10.08 -4.61 -11.75
CA GLY A 30 -9.53 -5.40 -10.64
C GLY A 30 -8.52 -4.56 -9.84
N SER A 31 -7.30 -5.07 -9.68
CA SER A 31 -6.19 -4.40 -8.99
C SER A 31 -5.33 -3.48 -9.85
N ARG A 32 -5.76 -3.20 -11.09
CA ARG A 32 -5.00 -2.39 -12.05
C ARG A 32 -5.60 -1.00 -12.22
N LEU A 33 -4.78 0.04 -12.10
CA LEU A 33 -5.11 1.44 -12.31
C LEU A 33 -4.93 1.81 -13.80
N LEU A 34 -5.90 2.52 -14.38
CA LEU A 34 -5.80 3.09 -15.73
C LEU A 34 -5.05 4.43 -15.70
N LEU A 35 -4.06 4.58 -16.58
CA LEU A 35 -3.28 5.79 -16.81
C LEU A 35 -3.18 6.08 -18.31
N THR A 36 -2.77 7.28 -18.70
CA THR A 36 -2.38 7.55 -20.09
C THR A 36 -1.09 6.78 -20.44
N THR A 37 -0.79 6.64 -21.73
CA THR A 37 0.47 6.05 -22.19
C THR A 37 1.71 6.74 -21.62
N GLU A 38 1.61 8.02 -21.29
CA GLU A 38 2.63 8.88 -20.66
C GLU A 38 2.62 8.83 -19.12
N ASN A 39 1.99 7.83 -18.50
CA ASN A 39 1.89 7.64 -17.04
C ASN A 39 1.12 8.74 -16.30
N LYS A 40 0.20 9.46 -16.94
CA LYS A 40 -0.59 10.50 -16.28
C LYS A 40 -1.94 9.98 -15.82
N LEU A 41 -2.43 10.49 -14.69
CA LEU A 41 -3.80 10.28 -14.27
C LEU A 41 -4.78 10.94 -15.26
N PRO A 42 -5.97 10.37 -15.46
CA PRO A 42 -7.02 11.01 -16.25
C PRO A 42 -7.37 12.40 -15.69
N THR A 43 -7.39 13.41 -16.56
CA THR A 43 -7.85 14.78 -16.23
C THR A 43 -8.93 15.23 -17.22
N GLY A 44 -10.00 15.85 -16.73
CA GLY A 44 -11.07 16.40 -17.56
C GLY A 44 -12.17 15.39 -17.92
N LYS A 45 -12.62 15.39 -19.20
CA LYS A 45 -13.67 14.47 -19.66
C LYS A 45 -13.18 13.03 -19.60
N SER A 46 -13.99 12.17 -19.00
CA SER A 46 -13.74 10.75 -18.95
C SER A 46 -13.52 10.15 -20.34
N PRO A 47 -12.49 9.31 -20.53
CA PRO A 47 -12.34 8.49 -21.75
C PRO A 47 -13.38 7.36 -21.84
N ILE A 48 -14.15 7.11 -20.79
CA ILE A 48 -15.12 6.01 -20.67
C ILE A 48 -16.53 6.59 -20.36
N PRO A 49 -17.55 6.36 -21.21
CA PRO A 49 -18.94 6.73 -20.89
C PRO A 49 -19.44 5.94 -19.66
N TRP A 50 -20.12 6.57 -18.70
CA TRP A 50 -20.67 5.85 -17.53
C TRP A 50 -21.97 6.41 -16.94
N GLU A 51 -22.67 5.55 -16.19
CA GLU A 51 -23.59 5.89 -15.10
C GLU A 51 -23.00 5.37 -13.77
N CYS A 52 -22.39 6.23 -12.97
CA CYS A 52 -21.75 5.87 -11.70
C CYS A 52 -22.40 6.57 -10.51
N GLU A 53 -22.50 5.87 -9.38
CA GLU A 53 -22.57 6.45 -8.06
C GLU A 53 -21.18 6.98 -7.70
N ILE A 54 -21.02 8.28 -7.50
CA ILE A 54 -19.75 8.90 -7.13
C ILE A 54 -19.65 9.05 -5.61
N LEU A 55 -18.68 8.40 -4.98
CA LEU A 55 -18.29 8.69 -3.60
C LEU A 55 -17.27 9.83 -3.58
N THR A 56 -17.69 10.98 -3.07
CA THR A 56 -16.77 12.09 -2.80
C THR A 56 -15.94 11.79 -1.56
N LEU A 57 -14.63 11.64 -1.76
CA LEU A 57 -13.68 11.33 -0.70
C LEU A 57 -13.18 12.57 0.05
N GLY A 58 -13.25 13.75 -0.57
CA GLY A 58 -12.83 15.02 0.03
C GLY A 58 -12.28 16.01 -1.00
N ASN A 59 -11.67 17.09 -0.52
CA ASN A 59 -10.95 18.07 -1.33
C ASN A 59 -9.44 17.98 -1.06
N LEU A 60 -8.62 17.89 -2.11
CA LEU A 60 -7.16 17.92 -2.01
C LEU A 60 -6.59 18.92 -3.02
N ASN A 61 -5.83 19.90 -2.54
CA ASN A 61 -5.23 20.98 -3.36
C ASN A 61 -6.24 21.71 -4.25
N GLY A 62 -7.46 21.94 -3.75
CA GLY A 62 -8.54 22.58 -4.51
C GLY A 62 -9.33 21.61 -5.40
N ARG A 63 -8.92 20.34 -5.54
CA ARG A 63 -9.58 19.35 -6.38
C ARG A 63 -10.47 18.42 -5.57
N THR A 64 -11.65 18.12 -6.09
CA THR A 64 -12.54 17.12 -5.46
C THR A 64 -12.09 15.72 -5.87
N VAL A 65 -11.82 14.86 -4.89
CA VAL A 65 -11.45 13.46 -5.13
C VAL A 65 -12.71 12.61 -5.10
N CYS A 66 -12.92 11.86 -6.17
CA CYS A 66 -14.12 11.08 -6.39
C CYS A 66 -13.77 9.63 -6.72
N VAL A 67 -14.48 8.67 -6.13
CA VAL A 67 -14.48 7.26 -6.59
C VAL A 67 -15.82 6.99 -7.26
N GLY A 68 -15.80 6.71 -8.56
CA GLY A 68 -16.98 6.26 -9.28
C GLY A 68 -17.20 4.77 -9.06
N VAL A 69 -18.41 4.40 -8.64
CA VAL A 69 -18.91 3.02 -8.57
C VAL A 69 -20.05 2.89 -9.58
N PRO A 70 -19.98 2.06 -10.62
CA PRO A 70 -21.06 1.91 -11.60
C PRO A 70 -22.41 1.53 -10.94
N THR A 71 -23.50 2.14 -11.41
CA THR A 71 -24.85 2.00 -10.83
C THR A 71 -25.45 0.59 -10.96
N ASP A 72 -24.94 -0.23 -11.88
CA ASP A 72 -25.37 -1.61 -12.14
C ASP A 72 -24.59 -2.68 -11.33
N ARG A 73 -23.60 -2.27 -10.52
CA ARG A 73 -22.93 -3.11 -9.51
C ARG A 73 -22.22 -4.36 -10.07
N THR A 74 -21.79 -4.33 -11.32
CA THR A 74 -20.86 -5.31 -11.91
C THR A 74 -19.87 -4.57 -12.80
N TRP A 75 -18.57 -4.64 -12.49
CA TRP A 75 -17.56 -4.05 -13.38
C TRP A 75 -17.47 -4.86 -14.67
N LYS A 76 -18.18 -4.46 -15.74
CA LYS A 76 -17.87 -4.69 -17.18
C LYS A 76 -18.53 -3.60 -18.05
N TYR A 77 -17.73 -2.93 -18.88
CA TYR A 77 -18.15 -1.96 -19.88
C TYR A 77 -19.21 -2.52 -20.86
N VAL A 78 -20.22 -1.73 -21.22
CA VAL A 78 -21.13 -1.99 -22.35
C VAL A 78 -21.16 -0.77 -23.28
N PRO A 79 -20.60 -0.84 -24.50
CA PRO A 79 -20.92 0.12 -25.55
C PRO A 79 -22.32 -0.17 -26.11
N LYS A 80 -23.08 0.89 -26.39
CA LYS A 80 -24.49 0.86 -26.81
C LYS A 80 -24.73 0.38 -28.26
N SER A 81 -23.84 -0.42 -28.86
CA SER A 81 -24.00 -0.84 -30.26
C SER A 81 -23.18 -2.06 -30.71
N VAL A 82 -23.11 -3.14 -29.91
CA VAL A 82 -22.50 -4.40 -30.38
C VAL A 82 -23.41 -5.58 -30.01
N PRO A 83 -23.80 -6.45 -30.97
CA PRO A 83 -24.68 -7.58 -30.70
C PRO A 83 -23.93 -8.77 -30.07
N PHE A 84 -24.56 -9.36 -29.05
CA PHE A 84 -24.48 -10.75 -28.57
C PHE A 84 -23.11 -11.46 -28.42
N HIS A 85 -22.73 -11.76 -27.16
CA HIS A 85 -22.60 -13.13 -26.58
C HIS A 85 -21.84 -13.05 -25.24
N LEU A 86 -22.47 -13.56 -24.19
CA LEU A 86 -21.93 -13.70 -22.83
C LEU A 86 -20.89 -14.83 -22.84
N GLU A 87 -19.63 -14.55 -22.49
CA GLU A 87 -18.76 -15.48 -21.72
C GLU A 87 -17.33 -14.98 -21.45
N LYS A 88 -16.80 -13.97 -22.15
CA LYS A 88 -15.41 -13.49 -21.90
C LYS A 88 -15.35 -12.01 -21.70
N TRP A 89 -15.25 -11.59 -20.44
CA TRP A 89 -15.24 -10.17 -20.14
C TRP A 89 -14.30 -9.77 -18.97
N HIS A 90 -13.10 -10.34 -18.89
CA HIS A 90 -12.14 -9.98 -17.82
C HIS A 90 -11.16 -8.87 -18.21
N SER A 91 -11.35 -8.23 -19.37
CA SER A 91 -10.44 -7.19 -19.87
C SER A 91 -11.24 -5.96 -20.28
N ILE A 92 -10.97 -4.82 -19.65
CA ILE A 92 -11.25 -3.52 -20.27
C ILE A 92 -10.61 -3.55 -21.67
N LEU A 93 -11.36 -3.18 -22.71
CA LEU A 93 -10.74 -2.74 -23.96
C LEU A 93 -10.01 -1.44 -23.64
N GLN A 94 -8.70 -1.54 -23.42
CA GLN A 94 -7.81 -0.43 -23.13
C GLN A 94 -7.97 0.62 -24.24
N PRO A 95 -8.56 1.81 -23.95
CA PRO A 95 -8.80 2.80 -24.99
C PRO A 95 -7.47 3.27 -25.58
N GLU A 96 -7.48 3.71 -26.83
CA GLU A 96 -6.29 4.23 -27.50
C GLU A 96 -5.69 5.41 -26.70
N GLY A 97 -4.37 5.37 -26.46
CA GLY A 97 -3.67 6.34 -25.60
C GLY A 97 -3.72 6.07 -24.10
N TRP A 98 -4.25 4.90 -23.68
CA TRP A 98 -4.31 4.51 -22.27
C TRP A 98 -3.57 3.20 -22.01
N LYS A 99 -3.20 2.95 -20.76
CA LYS A 99 -2.64 1.68 -20.28
C LYS A 99 -3.08 1.36 -18.86
N THR A 100 -3.07 0.08 -18.51
CA THR A 100 -3.32 -0.36 -17.13
C THR A 100 -2.02 -0.77 -16.46
N LEU A 101 -1.80 -0.28 -15.25
CA LEU A 101 -0.69 -0.69 -14.38
C LEU A 101 -1.27 -1.35 -13.14
N SER A 102 -0.65 -2.42 -12.66
CA SER A 102 -0.85 -2.86 -11.28
C SER A 102 -0.52 -1.70 -10.34
N MET A 103 -1.09 -1.72 -9.13
CA MET A 103 -0.73 -0.71 -8.13
C MET A 103 0.81 -0.68 -7.88
N ARG A 104 1.55 -1.78 -8.11
CA ARG A 104 2.99 -1.90 -7.81
C ARG A 104 3.80 -1.20 -8.87
N GLU A 105 3.38 -1.36 -10.12
CA GLU A 105 3.92 -0.59 -11.24
C GLU A 105 3.56 0.90 -11.09
N ALA A 106 2.35 1.23 -10.62
CA ALA A 106 1.91 2.60 -10.40
C ALA A 106 2.77 3.36 -9.36
N LEU A 107 3.25 2.68 -8.32
CA LEU A 107 4.16 3.25 -7.31
C LEU A 107 5.48 3.75 -7.92
N GLY A 108 5.95 3.13 -9.01
CA GLY A 108 7.19 3.52 -9.68
C GLY A 108 7.03 4.67 -10.70
N VAL A 109 5.80 5.09 -11.01
CA VAL A 109 5.55 6.10 -12.05
C VAL A 109 4.73 7.30 -11.57
N LEU A 110 3.93 7.16 -10.51
CA LEU A 110 3.16 8.24 -9.93
C LEU A 110 3.98 8.98 -8.87
N SER A 111 3.70 10.27 -8.67
CA SER A 111 4.22 10.99 -7.51
C SER A 111 3.66 10.39 -6.21
N GLU A 112 4.36 10.58 -5.08
CA GLU A 112 3.92 10.09 -3.77
C GLU A 112 2.48 10.51 -3.43
N LYS A 113 2.11 11.76 -3.74
CA LYS A 113 0.76 12.29 -3.51
C LYS A 113 -0.28 11.61 -4.39
N GLU A 114 0.01 11.42 -5.68
CA GLU A 114 -0.89 10.74 -6.61
C GLU A 114 -1.07 9.27 -6.25
N PHE A 115 0.02 8.61 -5.87
CA PHE A 115 0.00 7.21 -5.43
C PHE A 115 -0.80 7.05 -4.13
N GLY A 116 -0.60 7.92 -3.14
CA GLY A 116 -1.36 7.88 -1.89
C GLY A 116 -2.87 7.99 -2.13
N LEU A 117 -3.28 8.89 -3.03
CA LEU A 117 -4.68 9.01 -3.44
C LEU A 117 -5.19 7.78 -4.21
N ALA A 118 -4.41 7.27 -5.16
CA ALA A 118 -4.77 6.09 -5.94
C ALA A 118 -4.94 4.86 -5.03
N GLY A 119 -4.01 4.67 -4.09
CA GLY A 119 -4.05 3.59 -3.09
C GLY A 119 -5.24 3.71 -2.17
N TYR A 120 -5.57 4.93 -1.72
CA TYR A 120 -6.78 5.18 -0.94
C TYR A 120 -8.05 4.87 -1.76
N ALA A 121 -8.17 5.41 -2.97
CA ALA A 121 -9.30 5.16 -3.85
C ALA A 121 -9.50 3.66 -4.15
N TYR A 122 -8.41 2.95 -4.41
CA TYR A 122 -8.42 1.50 -4.62
C TYR A 122 -8.96 0.75 -3.41
N GLN A 123 -8.43 1.03 -2.20
CA GLN A 123 -8.87 0.35 -0.98
C GLN A 123 -10.35 0.60 -0.66
N ILE A 124 -10.85 1.82 -0.91
CA ILE A 124 -12.27 2.13 -0.70
C ILE A 124 -13.17 1.47 -1.74
N ALA A 125 -12.74 1.43 -3.01
CA ALA A 125 -13.45 0.71 -4.05
C ALA A 125 -13.54 -0.78 -3.70
N GLU A 126 -12.42 -1.38 -3.31
CA GLU A 126 -12.34 -2.80 -2.96
C GLU A 126 -13.15 -3.14 -1.71
N PHE A 127 -13.10 -2.32 -0.67
CA PHE A 127 -13.96 -2.46 0.51
C PHE A 127 -15.45 -2.48 0.13
N ASN A 128 -15.87 -1.56 -0.75
CA ASN A 128 -17.27 -1.51 -1.16
C ASN A 128 -17.71 -2.72 -1.98
N LEU A 129 -16.81 -3.28 -2.80
CA LEU A 129 -17.07 -4.49 -3.57
C LEU A 129 -17.14 -5.73 -2.69
N THR A 130 -16.24 -5.86 -1.73
CA THR A 130 -16.08 -7.06 -0.88
C THR A 130 -17.04 -7.09 0.32
N ASN A 131 -17.60 -5.95 0.73
CA ASN A 131 -18.54 -5.85 1.85
C ASN A 131 -19.99 -5.57 1.43
N ARG A 132 -20.38 -5.92 0.20
CA ARG A 132 -21.77 -5.78 -0.32
C ARG A 132 -22.81 -6.54 0.48
N PHE A 133 -22.43 -7.71 0.97
CA PHE A 133 -23.26 -8.56 1.80
C PHE A 133 -22.65 -8.65 3.20
N CYS A 134 -23.51 -8.82 4.19
CA CYS A 134 -23.12 -8.90 5.58
C CYS A 134 -22.42 -10.23 5.83
N GLY A 135 -21.15 -10.19 6.28
CA GLY A 135 -20.40 -11.39 6.66
C GLY A 135 -20.98 -12.16 7.86
N ARG A 136 -21.97 -11.61 8.57
CA ARG A 136 -22.67 -12.27 9.70
C ARG A 136 -23.95 -12.98 9.28
N CYS A 137 -24.83 -12.33 8.51
CA CYS A 137 -26.17 -12.86 8.19
C CYS A 137 -26.48 -12.97 6.69
N GLY A 138 -25.53 -12.63 5.81
CA GLY A 138 -25.71 -12.73 4.35
C GLY A 138 -26.57 -11.62 3.72
N GLN A 139 -27.26 -10.78 4.50
CA GLN A 139 -28.11 -9.71 3.97
C GLN A 139 -27.32 -8.55 3.35
N GLN A 140 -27.93 -7.83 2.41
CA GLN A 140 -27.28 -6.68 1.77
C GLN A 140 -26.99 -5.56 2.76
N THR A 141 -25.75 -5.04 2.75
CA THR A 141 -25.34 -3.89 3.57
C THR A 141 -25.64 -2.56 2.87
N ARG A 142 -25.72 -1.47 3.64
CA ARG A 142 -25.89 -0.10 3.16
C ARG A 142 -24.72 0.76 3.61
N HIS A 143 -24.42 1.82 2.87
CA HIS A 143 -23.44 2.81 3.32
C HIS A 143 -23.98 3.55 4.54
N ALA A 144 -23.12 3.80 5.52
CA ALA A 144 -23.43 4.74 6.59
C ALA A 144 -23.42 6.19 6.04
N SER A 145 -24.26 7.06 6.61
CA SER A 145 -24.39 8.45 6.17
C SER A 145 -23.34 9.39 6.76
N SER A 146 -22.68 9.01 7.86
CA SER A 146 -21.78 9.87 8.63
C SER A 146 -20.29 9.50 8.50
N GLU A 147 -20.00 8.29 8.05
CA GLU A 147 -18.64 7.74 8.07
C GLU A 147 -18.43 6.75 6.91
N LEU A 148 -17.16 6.41 6.67
CA LEU A 148 -16.78 5.46 5.65
C LEU A 148 -16.92 4.04 6.18
N SER A 149 -18.16 3.56 6.24
CA SER A 149 -18.51 2.24 6.72
C SER A 149 -19.72 1.67 5.98
N ARG A 150 -19.95 0.37 6.16
CA ARG A 150 -21.15 -0.32 5.68
C ARG A 150 -21.86 -0.97 6.85
N THR A 151 -23.16 -0.74 6.97
CA THR A 151 -24.00 -1.27 8.05
C THR A 151 -25.06 -2.20 7.48
N CYS A 152 -25.24 -3.35 8.11
CA CYS A 152 -26.32 -4.27 7.81
C CYS A 152 -27.60 -3.78 8.50
N PRO A 153 -28.69 -3.49 7.75
CA PRO A 153 -29.94 -3.05 8.35
C PRO A 153 -30.66 -4.16 9.14
N GLU A 154 -30.34 -5.43 8.87
CA GLU A 154 -30.98 -6.59 9.50
C GLU A 154 -30.39 -6.88 10.89
N CYS A 155 -29.07 -7.03 10.99
CA CYS A 155 -28.41 -7.47 12.21
C CYS A 155 -27.57 -6.38 12.91
N GLY A 156 -27.53 -5.17 12.35
CA GLY A 156 -26.79 -4.04 12.90
C GLY A 156 -25.27 -4.12 12.80
N LEU A 157 -24.69 -5.15 12.15
CA LEU A 157 -23.23 -5.23 11.96
C LEU A 157 -22.75 -4.04 11.12
N THR A 158 -21.82 -3.26 11.68
CA THR A 158 -21.06 -2.23 10.96
C THR A 158 -19.64 -2.74 10.68
N VAL A 159 -19.17 -2.52 9.46
CA VAL A 159 -17.81 -2.86 9.01
C VAL A 159 -17.13 -1.64 8.41
N TYR A 160 -15.81 -1.57 8.56
CA TYR A 160 -14.96 -0.47 8.11
C TYR A 160 -13.93 -0.96 7.09
N PRO A 161 -13.37 -0.07 6.24
CA PRO A 161 -12.23 -0.39 5.39
C PRO A 161 -11.10 -1.00 6.21
N ARG A 162 -10.59 -2.14 5.74
CA ARG A 162 -9.52 -2.85 6.41
C ARG A 162 -8.19 -2.15 6.13
N VAL A 163 -7.36 -2.02 7.17
CA VAL A 163 -5.94 -1.70 7.06
C VAL A 163 -5.19 -2.74 7.90
N ALA A 164 -4.38 -3.57 7.25
CA ALA A 164 -3.63 -4.63 7.90
C ALA A 164 -2.23 -4.13 8.31
N PRO A 165 -1.92 -4.00 9.61
CA PRO A 165 -0.59 -3.62 10.05
C PRO A 165 0.44 -4.72 9.74
N VAL A 166 1.58 -4.30 9.17
CA VAL A 166 2.73 -5.16 8.85
C VAL A 166 3.96 -4.47 9.41
N VAL A 167 4.70 -5.16 10.27
CA VAL A 167 5.99 -4.65 10.76
C VAL A 167 7.08 -4.98 9.75
N MET A 168 8.07 -4.11 9.62
CA MET A 168 9.29 -4.37 8.88
C MET A 168 10.49 -4.02 9.74
N VAL A 169 11.39 -4.97 9.98
CA VAL A 169 12.49 -4.82 10.93
C VAL A 169 13.83 -4.94 10.21
N LEU A 170 14.60 -3.85 10.22
CA LEU A 170 15.99 -3.87 9.81
C LEU A 170 16.90 -4.05 11.02
N ILE A 171 17.61 -5.17 11.07
CA ILE A 171 18.46 -5.53 12.19
C ILE A 171 19.90 -5.27 11.79
N GLY A 172 20.68 -4.66 12.68
CA GLY A 172 22.12 -4.56 12.46
C GLY A 172 22.94 -4.97 13.66
N ARG A 173 24.25 -5.12 13.40
CA ARG A 173 25.28 -5.40 14.41
C ARG A 173 26.58 -4.71 14.03
N GLY A 174 27.48 -4.53 15.00
CA GLY A 174 28.70 -3.75 14.79
C GLY A 174 28.42 -2.24 14.68
N ARG A 175 29.45 -1.45 14.37
CA ARG A 175 29.36 0.02 14.31
C ARG A 175 30.23 0.59 13.20
N GLY A 176 29.94 1.83 12.79
CA GLY A 176 30.71 2.54 11.78
C GLY A 176 30.77 1.80 10.45
N ALA A 177 31.90 1.89 9.76
CA ALA A 177 32.14 1.16 8.50
C ALA A 177 32.11 -0.38 8.65
N GLY A 178 32.26 -0.90 9.87
CA GLY A 178 32.10 -2.33 10.18
C GLY A 178 30.67 -2.72 10.55
N ARG A 179 29.68 -1.85 10.34
CA ARG A 179 28.26 -2.18 10.55
C ARG A 179 27.83 -3.23 9.52
N GLU A 180 27.13 -4.24 10.00
CA GLU A 180 26.47 -5.25 9.17
C GLU A 180 24.96 -5.20 9.39
N LEU A 181 24.21 -5.51 8.34
CA LEU A 181 22.75 -5.58 8.33
C LEU A 181 22.32 -7.02 8.04
N LEU A 182 21.35 -7.53 8.81
CA LEU A 182 20.72 -8.81 8.50
C LEU A 182 19.68 -8.57 7.42
N LEU A 183 19.88 -9.21 6.27
CA LEU A 183 18.94 -9.20 5.16
C LEU A 183 18.57 -10.63 4.80
N ALA A 184 17.34 -10.83 4.36
CA ALA A 184 16.80 -12.12 3.98
C ALA A 184 16.07 -12.05 2.65
N ARG A 185 15.84 -13.21 2.04
CA ARG A 185 15.05 -13.33 0.82
C ARG A 185 14.13 -14.53 0.87
N GLY A 186 12.91 -14.33 0.37
CA GLY A 186 11.94 -15.40 0.17
C GLY A 186 11.97 -15.94 -1.28
N PRO A 187 11.36 -17.11 -1.52
CA PRO A 187 11.32 -17.77 -2.83
C PRO A 187 10.60 -16.96 -3.93
N GLN A 188 9.76 -16.00 -3.54
CA GLN A 188 9.01 -15.11 -4.43
C GLN A 188 9.79 -13.88 -4.88
N PHE A 189 11.00 -13.64 -4.36
CA PHE A 189 11.81 -12.48 -4.74
C PHE A 189 12.56 -12.74 -6.04
N PRO A 190 12.86 -11.70 -6.85
CA PRO A 190 13.82 -11.81 -7.93
C PRO A 190 15.14 -12.43 -7.43
N PRO A 191 15.80 -13.29 -8.23
CA PRO A 191 17.04 -13.95 -7.84
C PRO A 191 18.09 -12.96 -7.31
N GLY A 192 18.64 -13.25 -6.13
CA GLY A 192 19.69 -12.46 -5.49
C GLY A 192 19.22 -11.16 -4.81
N MET A 193 17.92 -10.84 -4.82
CA MET A 193 17.41 -9.67 -4.10
C MET A 193 17.15 -9.99 -2.62
N TYR A 194 17.69 -9.18 -1.71
CA TYR A 194 17.49 -9.32 -0.26
C TYR A 194 16.82 -8.08 0.34
N SER A 195 16.00 -8.27 1.37
CA SER A 195 15.26 -7.21 2.05
C SER A 195 15.35 -7.33 3.56
N ALA A 196 14.83 -6.32 4.26
CA ALA A 196 14.52 -6.42 5.68
C ALA A 196 13.39 -7.44 5.91
N LEU A 197 13.29 -7.96 7.13
CA LEU A 197 12.27 -8.93 7.53
C LEU A 197 10.93 -8.22 7.72
N ALA A 198 9.82 -8.86 7.35
CA ALA A 198 8.52 -8.23 7.45
C ALA A 198 7.40 -9.25 7.60
N GLY A 199 6.47 -8.97 8.52
CA GLY A 199 5.34 -9.85 8.75
C GLY A 199 4.15 -9.16 9.39
N PHE A 200 3.02 -9.85 9.38
CA PHE A 200 1.74 -9.30 9.83
C PHE A 200 1.70 -9.23 11.34
N VAL A 201 1.10 -8.16 11.87
CA VAL A 201 0.79 -8.10 13.30
C VAL A 201 -0.44 -8.95 13.58
N GLU A 202 -0.35 -9.82 14.59
CA GLU A 202 -1.45 -10.72 14.96
C GLU A 202 -2.50 -10.04 15.86
N PRO A 203 -3.73 -10.59 15.95
CA PRO A 203 -4.73 -10.10 16.86
C PRO A 203 -4.25 -10.10 18.32
N SER A 204 -4.41 -8.96 19.00
CA SER A 204 -3.97 -8.74 20.39
C SER A 204 -2.44 -8.67 20.57
N GLU A 205 -1.69 -8.46 19.49
CA GLU A 205 -0.25 -8.27 19.51
C GLU A 205 0.12 -6.78 19.44
N THR A 206 1.17 -6.36 20.17
CA THR A 206 1.76 -5.02 19.98
C THR A 206 2.72 -5.03 18.79
N LEU A 207 3.02 -3.86 18.20
CA LEU A 207 3.97 -3.78 17.09
C LEU A 207 5.35 -4.31 17.48
N GLU A 208 5.77 -4.03 18.72
CA GLU A 208 7.05 -4.49 19.26
C GLU A 208 7.07 -6.01 19.40
N THR A 209 5.98 -6.59 19.92
CA THR A 209 5.85 -8.05 20.06
C THR A 209 5.92 -8.72 18.69
N ALA A 210 5.23 -8.17 17.69
CA ALA A 210 5.29 -8.65 16.31
C ALA A 210 6.71 -8.58 15.74
N CYS A 211 7.44 -7.49 15.98
CA CYS A 211 8.84 -7.37 15.55
C CYS A 211 9.72 -8.48 16.16
N HIS A 212 9.55 -8.77 17.45
CA HIS A 212 10.30 -9.82 18.12
C HIS A 212 9.92 -11.23 17.64
N ARG A 213 8.62 -11.48 17.44
CA ARG A 213 8.09 -12.76 16.97
C ARG A 213 8.56 -13.06 15.54
N GLU A 214 8.27 -12.15 14.60
CA GLU A 214 8.60 -12.32 13.17
C GLU A 214 10.09 -12.58 12.96
N VAL A 215 10.94 -11.80 13.63
CA VAL A 215 12.40 -11.99 13.51
C VAL A 215 12.87 -13.33 14.09
N LEU A 216 12.26 -13.78 15.19
CA LEU A 216 12.61 -15.07 15.79
C LEU A 216 12.12 -16.23 14.91
N GLU A 217 10.91 -16.14 14.37
CA GLU A 217 10.29 -17.15 13.50
C GLU A 217 11.06 -17.28 12.19
N GLU A 218 11.26 -16.18 11.47
CA GLU A 218 11.81 -16.20 10.10
C GLU A 218 13.30 -16.56 10.06
N VAL A 219 14.09 -16.13 11.04
CA VAL A 219 15.56 -16.24 10.99
C VAL A 219 16.23 -16.65 12.29
N GLY A 220 15.49 -16.93 13.38
CA GLY A 220 16.06 -17.50 14.61
C GLY A 220 16.89 -16.53 15.49
N VAL A 221 16.93 -15.23 15.16
CA VAL A 221 17.73 -14.25 15.92
C VAL A 221 16.88 -13.49 16.94
N ARG A 222 17.50 -13.03 18.02
CA ARG A 222 16.89 -12.13 19.01
C ARG A 222 17.35 -10.70 18.78
N ILE A 223 16.47 -9.76 19.05
CA ILE A 223 16.70 -8.32 18.84
C ILE A 223 16.55 -7.52 20.13
N THR A 224 17.15 -6.34 20.17
CA THR A 224 17.03 -5.32 21.23
C THR A 224 17.03 -3.92 20.60
N ASP A 225 16.87 -2.88 21.41
CA ASP A 225 16.94 -1.47 20.98
C ASP A 225 16.01 -1.15 19.79
N LEU A 226 14.81 -1.76 19.81
CA LEU A 226 13.81 -1.58 18.76
C LEU A 226 13.36 -0.12 18.71
N ARG A 227 13.48 0.50 17.53
CA ARG A 227 13.14 1.92 17.29
C ARG A 227 12.27 2.04 16.05
N TYR A 228 11.11 2.67 16.22
CA TYR A 228 10.30 3.10 15.09
C TYR A 228 11.07 4.09 14.22
N ASP A 229 10.94 3.94 12.90
CA ASP A 229 11.61 4.80 11.91
C ASP A 229 10.56 5.58 11.10
N HIS A 230 9.77 4.91 10.26
CA HIS A 230 8.66 5.52 9.52
C HIS A 230 7.59 4.48 9.13
N SER A 231 6.48 4.92 8.56
CA SER A 231 5.45 4.03 7.98
C SER A 231 5.15 4.37 6.52
N GLN A 232 4.67 3.40 5.77
CA GLN A 232 4.31 3.54 4.35
C GLN A 232 3.00 2.80 4.04
N PRO A 233 1.99 3.46 3.43
CA PRO A 233 0.83 2.78 2.90
C PRO A 233 1.24 1.78 1.80
N TRP A 234 0.74 0.55 1.89
CA TRP A 234 1.08 -0.53 0.97
C TRP A 234 -0.20 -1.18 0.44
N PRO A 235 -0.84 -0.57 -0.59
CA PRO A 235 -2.17 -0.95 -1.08
C PRO A 235 -2.14 -2.25 -1.92
N PHE A 236 -1.54 -3.31 -1.37
CA PHE A 236 -1.31 -4.61 -2.00
C PHE A 236 -1.73 -5.79 -1.10
N PRO A 237 -3.01 -5.93 -0.72
CA PRO A 237 -4.15 -5.12 -1.13
C PRO A 237 -4.50 -3.96 -0.17
N HIS A 238 -4.15 -4.05 1.12
CA HIS A 238 -4.58 -3.07 2.13
C HIS A 238 -3.67 -3.04 3.37
N SER A 239 -2.35 -3.11 3.19
CA SER A 239 -1.40 -3.12 4.30
C SER A 239 -0.92 -1.72 4.67
N LEU A 240 -0.56 -1.52 5.94
CA LEU A 240 0.25 -0.41 6.42
C LEU A 240 1.59 -0.97 6.89
N MET A 241 2.65 -0.68 6.15
CA MET A 241 4.00 -1.09 6.53
C MET A 241 4.53 -0.15 7.59
N ILE A 242 5.09 -0.70 8.66
CA ILE A 242 5.60 0.04 9.81
C ILE A 242 7.06 -0.37 10.02
N GLY A 243 7.97 0.53 9.69
CA GLY A 243 9.40 0.30 9.69
C GLY A 243 10.01 0.51 11.07
N PHE A 244 10.84 -0.45 11.47
CA PHE A 244 11.62 -0.45 12.68
C PHE A 244 13.09 -0.75 12.36
N THR A 245 13.98 -0.20 13.18
CA THR A 245 15.37 -0.64 13.28
C THR A 245 15.60 -1.33 14.63
N ALA A 246 16.51 -2.30 14.66
CA ALA A 246 16.86 -3.02 15.87
C ALA A 246 18.33 -3.44 15.89
N GLU A 247 18.83 -3.80 17.08
CA GLU A 247 20.17 -4.35 17.29
C GLU A 247 20.10 -5.85 17.51
N HIS A 248 21.09 -6.60 17.00
CA HIS A 248 21.25 -8.03 17.31
C HIS A 248 21.53 -8.24 18.80
N ALA A 249 20.75 -9.12 19.43
CA ALA A 249 20.86 -9.46 20.86
C ALA A 249 21.30 -10.91 21.10
N GLY A 250 21.49 -11.71 20.04
CA GLY A 250 21.95 -13.10 20.11
C GLY A 250 21.16 -14.05 19.22
N GLY A 251 21.52 -15.33 19.25
CA GLY A 251 20.99 -16.33 18.32
C GLY A 251 21.79 -16.39 17.01
N GLU A 252 21.64 -17.51 16.31
CA GLU A 252 22.24 -17.78 15.01
C GLU A 252 21.17 -17.72 13.92
N ILE A 253 21.57 -17.42 12.69
CA ILE A 253 20.63 -17.38 11.58
C ILE A 253 20.16 -18.80 11.27
N VAL A 254 18.87 -19.04 11.43
CA VAL A 254 18.19 -20.29 11.07
C VAL A 254 16.97 -19.92 10.23
N PRO A 255 17.07 -19.96 8.89
CA PRO A 255 15.97 -19.60 8.01
C PRO A 255 14.75 -20.51 8.20
N GLN A 256 13.56 -19.92 8.27
CA GLN A 256 12.30 -20.65 8.31
C GLN A 256 12.05 -21.39 6.98
N PRO A 257 11.93 -22.74 7.00
CA PRO A 257 11.71 -23.50 5.78
C PRO A 257 10.42 -23.09 5.06
N GLY A 258 10.55 -22.80 3.77
CA GLY A 258 9.42 -22.44 2.90
C GLY A 258 9.11 -20.93 2.84
N GLU A 259 9.61 -20.15 3.79
CA GLU A 259 9.40 -18.70 3.85
C GLU A 259 10.66 -17.92 3.54
N ILE A 260 11.78 -18.29 4.17
CA ILE A 260 13.09 -17.69 3.94
C ILE A 260 13.97 -18.69 3.19
N GLU A 261 14.35 -18.34 1.96
CA GLU A 261 15.26 -19.14 1.14
C GLU A 261 16.72 -18.94 1.57
N ASP A 262 17.09 -17.72 1.94
CA ASP A 262 18.41 -17.40 2.46
C ASP A 262 18.39 -16.13 3.33
N ALA A 263 19.27 -16.07 4.32
CA ALA A 263 19.48 -14.90 5.17
C ALA A 263 20.95 -14.80 5.61
N ALA A 264 21.50 -13.59 5.57
CA ALA A 264 22.89 -13.36 5.90
C ALA A 264 23.14 -11.95 6.46
N TRP A 265 24.27 -11.81 7.16
CA TRP A 265 24.81 -10.51 7.54
C TRP A 265 25.58 -9.93 6.35
N PHE A 266 25.21 -8.72 5.96
CA PHE A 266 25.89 -7.99 4.89
C PHE A 266 26.53 -6.72 5.43
N PRO A 267 27.82 -6.47 5.17
CA PRO A 267 28.44 -5.21 5.55
C PRO A 267 27.79 -4.06 4.78
N VAL A 268 27.62 -2.90 5.41
CA VAL A 268 27.04 -1.70 4.78
C VAL A 268 27.81 -1.22 3.54
N THR A 269 29.06 -1.67 3.38
CA THR A 269 29.94 -1.39 2.25
C THR A 269 29.86 -2.40 1.10
N ALA A 270 29.20 -3.55 1.30
CA ALA A 270 29.02 -4.58 0.28
C ALA A 270 27.64 -5.23 0.38
N LEU A 271 26.61 -4.43 0.09
CA LEU A 271 25.22 -4.87 0.09
C LEU A 271 24.87 -5.67 -1.18
N PRO A 272 23.97 -6.66 -1.08
CA PRO A 272 23.47 -7.42 -2.22
C PRO A 272 22.50 -6.55 -3.06
N PRO A 273 21.97 -7.06 -4.18
CA PRO A 273 20.83 -6.42 -4.84
C PRO A 273 19.67 -6.17 -3.87
N LEU A 274 19.16 -4.94 -3.87
CA LEU A 274 18.13 -4.48 -2.94
C LEU A 274 16.79 -4.18 -3.65
N PRO A 275 15.68 -4.09 -2.89
CA PRO A 275 14.41 -3.62 -3.42
C PRO A 275 14.51 -2.21 -4.04
N PRO A 276 13.52 -1.85 -4.87
CA PRO A 276 13.45 -0.53 -5.50
C PRO A 276 13.47 0.61 -4.47
N ALA A 277 14.03 1.76 -4.88
CA ALA A 277 14.22 2.97 -4.06
C ALA A 277 12.94 3.50 -3.37
N PHE A 278 11.76 3.29 -3.97
CA PHE A 278 10.50 3.74 -3.40
C PHE A 278 9.99 2.87 -2.23
N SER A 279 10.59 1.70 -1.98
CA SER A 279 10.11 0.76 -0.96
C SER A 279 10.61 1.15 0.43
N ILE A 280 9.77 0.92 1.45
CA ILE A 280 10.11 1.08 2.86
C ILE A 280 11.39 0.32 3.25
N ALA A 281 11.58 -0.91 2.74
CA ALA A 281 12.78 -1.70 2.98
C ALA A 281 14.04 -0.98 2.50
N ARG A 282 14.00 -0.46 1.26
CA ARG A 282 15.14 0.23 0.68
C ARG A 282 15.47 1.50 1.45
N ARG A 283 14.45 2.26 1.84
CA ARG A 283 14.63 3.46 2.68
C ARG A 283 15.25 3.13 4.03
N LEU A 284 14.79 2.11 4.75
CA LEU A 284 15.39 1.68 6.02
C LEU A 284 16.88 1.34 5.84
N ILE A 285 17.23 0.61 4.78
CA ILE A 285 18.61 0.21 4.49
C ILE A 285 19.47 1.43 4.17
N ASP A 286 19.02 2.31 3.26
CA ASP A 286 19.77 3.50 2.86
C ASP A 286 20.02 4.44 4.07
N GLU A 287 19.01 4.63 4.95
CA GLU A 287 19.17 5.41 6.17
C GLU A 287 20.15 4.76 7.17
N ALA A 288 20.11 3.43 7.32
CA ALA A 288 21.06 2.72 8.16
C ALA A 288 22.51 2.81 7.64
N VAL A 289 22.70 2.73 6.32
CA VAL A 289 24.00 2.92 5.67
C VAL A 289 24.52 4.34 5.91
N SER A 290 23.70 5.37 5.67
CA SER A 290 24.10 6.76 5.91
C SER A 290 24.54 6.96 7.36
N ARG A 291 23.71 6.54 8.33
CA ARG A 291 24.03 6.64 9.76
C ARG A 291 25.36 5.95 10.12
N ALA A 292 25.65 4.79 9.52
CA ALA A 292 26.88 4.05 9.78
C ALA A 292 28.14 4.74 9.23
N LEU A 293 28.06 5.28 8.01
CA LEU A 293 29.18 5.95 7.35
C LEU A 293 29.45 7.34 7.96
N ASP A 294 28.41 8.09 8.32
CA ASP A 294 28.53 9.40 8.97
C ASP A 294 29.14 9.30 10.38
N ALA A 295 28.77 8.26 11.14
CA ALA A 295 29.38 7.95 12.43
C ALA A 295 30.88 7.65 12.32
N THR A 296 31.33 7.11 11.17
CA THR A 296 32.74 6.84 10.91
C THR A 296 33.50 8.13 10.58
N ALA A 297 32.91 9.02 9.79
CA ALA A 297 33.51 10.30 9.43
C ALA A 297 33.70 11.24 10.63
N SER A 298 32.77 11.19 11.60
CA SER A 298 32.83 11.99 12.84
C SER A 298 33.78 11.42 13.90
N ALA A 299 34.15 10.14 13.82
CA ALA A 299 35.07 9.46 14.74
C ALA A 299 36.54 9.53 14.27
N GLY A 300 37.01 10.69 13.80
CA GLY A 300 38.36 10.92 13.22
C GLY A 300 39.52 10.30 14.03
N PRO A 301 40.71 10.14 13.41
CA PRO A 301 41.76 9.26 13.92
C PRO A 301 42.08 9.57 15.37
N SER A 302 41.90 8.58 16.25
CA SER A 302 42.31 8.67 17.64
C SER A 302 43.78 9.06 17.67
N SER A 303 44.09 10.25 18.19
CA SER A 303 45.44 10.63 18.57
C SER A 303 45.88 9.64 19.65
N GLY A 304 46.58 8.59 19.25
CA GLY A 304 47.24 7.66 20.16
C GLY A 304 48.36 8.37 20.92
N PRO A 305 48.75 7.84 22.10
CA PRO A 305 49.75 8.45 22.98
C PRO A 305 51.15 8.50 22.35
#